data_AF-A0A4P5PGC4-F1
#
_entry.id   AF-A0A4P5PGC4-F1
#
_cell.length_a   1.000
_cell.length_b   1.000
_cell.length_c   1.000
_cell.angle_alpha   90.00
_cell.angle_beta   90.00
_cell.angle_gamma   90.00
#
_symmetry.space_group_name_H-M   'P 1'
#
loop_
_entity.id
_entity.type
_entity.pdbx_description
1 polymer ?
#
loop_
_entity_poly.entity_id
_entity_poly.type
_entity_poly.pdbx_seq_one_letter_code
_entity_poly.pdbx_strand_id
1 'polypeptide(L)'
;MLRWINVGGKNKLAMPQLKALFEELGFSDVSTYINSGYLIFSSESDDVPQLISLCQTAISEHFGLELPVMVLSLKKLQGLVDTTPEWWDVAHDTIHYVIFVIPPMQASQVMEVIGDIKPDYEKIARCEEIFFWSAP
;
A
#
# COMPACT_ATOMS: atom_id res chain seq x y z
N MET A 1 2.61 -3.03 -3.12
CA MET A 1 2.60 -3.07 -1.64
C MET A 1 1.86 -4.32 -1.18
N LEU A 2 2.47 -5.06 -0.26
CA LEU A 2 1.92 -6.22 0.43
C LEU A 2 1.60 -5.85 1.88
N ARG A 3 0.63 -6.52 2.49
CA ARG A 3 0.30 -6.38 3.92
C ARG A 3 0.42 -7.73 4.61
N TRP A 4 0.54 -7.70 5.94
CA TRP A 4 0.57 -8.89 6.79
C TRP A 4 1.72 -9.88 6.53
N ILE A 5 2.85 -9.43 5.96
CA ILE A 5 4.04 -10.28 5.77
C ILE A 5 5.08 -10.05 6.87
N ASN A 6 5.84 -11.09 7.22
CA ASN A 6 6.99 -11.02 8.12
C ASN A 6 6.72 -10.46 9.54
N VAL A 7 5.45 -10.40 9.97
CA VAL A 7 5.05 -9.97 11.32
C VAL A 7 4.73 -11.20 12.18
N GLY A 8 5.26 -11.24 13.41
CA GLY A 8 4.97 -12.31 14.37
C GLY A 8 5.34 -13.73 13.89
N GLY A 9 6.28 -13.84 12.94
CA GLY A 9 6.72 -15.12 12.36
C GLY A 9 5.74 -15.77 11.37
N LYS A 10 4.64 -15.10 11.02
CA LYS A 10 3.65 -15.55 10.02
C LYS A 10 3.95 -14.96 8.64
N ASN A 11 3.42 -15.58 7.58
CA ASN A 11 3.53 -15.12 6.19
C ASN A 11 4.96 -14.72 5.84
N LYS A 12 5.89 -15.66 6.10
CA LYS A 12 7.31 -15.42 5.89
C LYS A 12 7.58 -15.31 4.41
N LEU A 13 8.19 -14.19 4.03
CA LEU A 13 8.45 -13.88 2.65
C LEU A 13 9.85 -13.30 2.54
N ALA A 14 10.75 -14.02 1.87
CA ALA A 14 12.11 -13.59 1.66
C ALA A 14 12.15 -12.54 0.54
N MET A 15 12.52 -11.30 0.88
CA MET A 15 12.57 -10.20 -0.09
C MET A 15 13.45 -10.49 -1.32
N PRO A 16 14.62 -11.16 -1.22
CA PRO A 16 15.41 -11.50 -2.41
C PRO A 16 14.71 -12.47 -3.36
N GLN A 17 13.95 -13.45 -2.83
CA GLN A 17 13.17 -14.36 -3.65
C GLN A 17 12.00 -13.65 -4.30
N LEU A 18 11.35 -12.73 -3.58
CA LEU A 18 10.26 -11.94 -4.14
C LEU A 18 10.73 -11.03 -5.28
N LYS A 19 11.91 -10.43 -5.11
CA LYS A 19 12.55 -9.66 -6.17
C LYS A 19 12.78 -10.53 -7.41
N ALA A 20 13.42 -11.68 -7.24
CA ALA A 20 13.71 -12.59 -8.35
C ALA A 20 12.43 -13.04 -9.07
N LEU A 21 11.38 -13.38 -8.32
CA LEU A 21 10.06 -13.71 -8.89
C LEU A 21 9.51 -12.57 -9.77
N PHE A 22 9.61 -11.33 -9.32
CA PHE A 22 9.12 -10.18 -10.09
C PHE A 22 9.95 -9.92 -11.35
N GLU A 23 11.27 -10.18 -11.30
CA GLU A 23 12.14 -10.13 -12.48
C GLU A 23 11.78 -11.25 -13.48
N GLU A 24 11.47 -12.46 -13.00
CA GLU A 24 11.01 -13.59 -13.83
C GLU A 24 9.65 -13.36 -14.50
N LEU A 25 8.78 -12.54 -13.88
CA LEU A 25 7.52 -12.09 -14.49
C LEU A 25 7.72 -11.06 -15.62
N GLY A 26 8.96 -10.62 -15.86
CA GLY A 26 9.29 -9.66 -16.91
C GLY A 26 9.25 -8.19 -16.47
N PHE A 27 9.11 -7.92 -15.17
CA PHE A 27 9.27 -6.55 -14.66
C PHE A 27 10.73 -6.14 -14.61
N SER A 28 11.00 -4.85 -14.84
CA SER A 28 12.34 -4.27 -14.79
C SER A 28 12.51 -3.35 -13.57
N ASP A 29 13.76 -2.95 -13.29
CA ASP A 29 14.13 -2.06 -12.18
C ASP A 29 13.60 -2.52 -10.81
N VAL A 30 13.49 -3.83 -10.62
CA VAL A 30 12.86 -4.41 -9.42
C VAL A 30 13.73 -4.15 -8.19
N SER A 31 13.15 -3.46 -7.23
CA SER A 31 13.75 -3.18 -5.92
C SER A 31 12.74 -3.39 -4.81
N THR A 32 13.24 -3.74 -3.63
CA THR A 32 12.44 -3.88 -2.42
C THR A 32 12.83 -2.77 -1.44
N TYR A 33 11.85 -2.29 -0.68
CA TYR A 33 12.10 -1.34 0.40
C TYR A 33 11.81 -2.03 1.73
N ILE A 34 12.85 -2.14 2.55
CA ILE A 34 12.88 -2.82 3.85
C ILE A 34 12.25 -4.22 3.82
N ASN A 35 11.82 -4.76 4.97
CA ASN A 35 11.22 -6.10 5.06
C ASN A 35 9.68 -6.07 5.21
N SER A 36 9.05 -4.94 4.87
CA SER A 36 7.63 -4.68 5.14
C SER A 36 6.72 -4.84 3.92
N GLY A 37 7.22 -5.37 2.80
CA GLY A 37 6.39 -5.71 1.65
C GLY A 37 6.21 -4.60 0.62
N TYR A 38 7.16 -3.67 0.53
CA TYR A 38 7.20 -2.69 -0.56
C TYR A 38 8.10 -3.19 -1.68
N LEU A 39 7.55 -3.23 -2.89
CA LEU A 39 8.27 -3.50 -4.13
C LEU A 39 8.01 -2.34 -5.09
N ILE A 40 9.09 -1.94 -5.75
CA ILE A 40 9.12 -0.92 -6.78
C ILE A 40 9.64 -1.61 -8.04
N PHE A 41 8.94 -1.42 -9.15
CA PHE A 41 9.28 -2.04 -10.43
C PHE A 41 8.73 -1.19 -11.58
N SER A 42 9.31 -1.40 -12.75
CA SER A 42 8.88 -0.89 -14.04
C SER A 42 8.10 -1.98 -14.79
N SER A 43 7.00 -1.61 -15.46
CA SER A 43 6.12 -2.51 -16.22
C SER A 43 5.76 -1.86 -17.55
N GLU A 44 5.67 -2.66 -18.62
CA GLU A 44 5.16 -2.21 -19.92
C GLU A 44 3.64 -2.04 -19.92
N SER A 45 2.93 -2.80 -19.07
CA SER A 45 1.48 -2.66 -18.86
C SER A 45 1.19 -1.60 -17.80
N ASP A 46 0.17 -0.78 -18.05
CA ASP A 46 -0.43 0.16 -17.10
C ASP A 46 -1.82 -0.31 -16.58
N ASP A 47 -2.24 -1.53 -16.95
CA ASP A 47 -3.47 -2.16 -16.46
C ASP A 47 -3.29 -2.63 -15.01
N VAL A 48 -3.63 -1.75 -14.07
CA VAL A 48 -3.50 -1.99 -12.63
C VAL A 48 -4.24 -3.25 -12.16
N PRO A 49 -5.52 -3.49 -12.51
CA PRO A 49 -6.21 -4.74 -12.19
C PRO A 49 -5.48 -5.99 -12.68
N GLN A 50 -4.97 -5.98 -13.92
CA GLN A 50 -4.21 -7.10 -14.47
C GLN A 50 -2.91 -7.33 -13.67
N LEU A 51 -2.17 -6.26 -13.37
CA LEU A 51 -0.93 -6.33 -12.59
C LEU A 51 -1.17 -6.89 -11.18
N ILE A 52 -2.26 -6.47 -10.52
CA ILE A 52 -2.64 -7.00 -9.21
C ILE A 52 -2.88 -8.51 -9.29
N SER A 53 -3.71 -8.95 -10.25
CA SER A 53 -4.04 -10.37 -10.44
C SER A 53 -2.80 -11.22 -10.73
N LEU A 54 -1.92 -10.72 -11.61
CA LEU A 54 -0.66 -11.39 -11.95
C LEU A 54 0.24 -11.54 -10.72
N CYS A 55 0.43 -10.46 -9.95
CA CYS A 55 1.25 -10.48 -8.75
C CYS A 55 0.68 -11.41 -7.68
N GLN A 56 -0.63 -11.40 -7.45
CA GLN A 56 -1.29 -12.28 -6.48
C GLN A 56 -1.11 -13.75 -6.85
N THR A 57 -1.35 -14.09 -8.12
CA THR A 57 -1.19 -15.45 -8.63
C THR A 57 0.23 -15.93 -8.46
N ALA A 58 1.22 -15.15 -8.90
CA ALA A 58 2.63 -15.51 -8.80
C ALA A 58 3.08 -15.69 -7.34
N ILE A 59 2.64 -14.82 -6.43
CA ILE A 59 2.96 -14.94 -5.00
C ILE A 59 2.33 -16.20 -4.39
N SER A 60 1.08 -16.50 -4.75
CA SER A 60 0.40 -17.72 -4.27
C SER A 60 1.10 -18.98 -4.78
N GLU A 61 1.41 -19.05 -6.08
CA GLU A 61 2.06 -20.20 -6.68
C GLU A 61 3.48 -20.44 -6.15
N HIS A 62 4.26 -19.36 -5.96
CA HIS A 62 5.66 -19.48 -5.54
C HIS A 62 5.82 -19.64 -4.02
N PHE A 63 5.03 -18.92 -3.21
CA PHE A 63 5.18 -18.88 -1.76
C PHE A 63 4.08 -19.63 -0.99
N GLY A 64 3.00 -20.04 -1.66
CA GLY A 64 1.82 -20.62 -1.01
C GLY A 64 1.07 -19.63 -0.13
N LEU A 65 1.14 -18.32 -0.46
CA LEU A 65 0.57 -17.25 0.34
C LEU A 65 -0.50 -16.48 -0.44
N GLU A 66 -1.73 -16.49 0.09
CA GLU A 66 -2.83 -15.66 -0.38
C GLU A 66 -2.76 -14.29 0.29
N LEU A 67 -2.16 -13.31 -0.41
CA LEU A 67 -1.92 -11.98 0.14
C LEU A 67 -2.68 -10.89 -0.63
N PRO A 68 -3.24 -9.87 0.07
CA PRO A 68 -3.75 -8.69 -0.60
C PRO A 68 -2.59 -7.90 -1.22
N VAL A 69 -2.73 -7.56 -2.51
CA VAL A 69 -1.75 -6.78 -3.28
C VAL A 69 -2.38 -5.45 -3.68
N MET A 70 -1.65 -4.37 -3.46
CA MET A 70 -1.95 -3.07 -4.03
C MET A 70 -0.84 -2.63 -4.98
N VAL A 71 -1.21 -2.23 -6.18
CA VAL A 71 -0.30 -1.61 -7.16
C VAL A 71 -0.66 -0.13 -7.27
N LEU A 72 0.35 0.73 -7.15
CA LEU A 72 0.20 2.18 -7.21
C LEU A 72 1.27 2.73 -8.16
N SER A 73 0.85 3.47 -9.18
CA SER A 73 1.81 4.09 -10.12
C SER A 73 2.54 5.25 -9.46
N LEU A 74 3.78 5.52 -9.90
CA LEU A 74 4.57 6.63 -9.39
C LEU A 74 3.87 7.98 -9.61
N LYS A 75 3.24 8.17 -10.77
CA LYS A 75 2.46 9.38 -11.08
C LYS A 75 1.32 9.58 -10.08
N LYS A 76 0.60 8.50 -9.73
CA LYS A 76 -0.47 8.58 -8.74
C LYS A 76 0.08 8.87 -7.35
N LEU A 77 1.20 8.24 -6.97
CA LEU A 77 1.89 8.53 -5.71
C LEU A 77 2.33 10.00 -5.61
N GLN A 78 2.89 10.57 -6.68
CA GLN A 78 3.26 11.99 -6.74
C GLN A 78 2.04 12.88 -6.57
N GLY A 79 0.95 12.61 -7.30
CA GLY A 79 -0.30 13.37 -7.15
C GLY A 79 -0.89 13.30 -5.74
N LEU A 80 -0.66 12.21 -5.00
CA LEU A 80 -1.06 12.11 -3.59
C LEU A 80 -0.20 12.97 -2.65
N VAL A 81 1.10 13.07 -2.94
CA VAL A 81 1.98 13.99 -2.20
C VAL A 81 1.52 15.43 -2.42
N ASP A 82 1.13 15.79 -3.64
CA ASP A 82 0.63 17.14 -3.97
C ASP A 82 -0.74 17.45 -3.33
N THR A 83 -1.52 16.44 -2.94
CA THR A 83 -2.81 16.61 -2.26
C THR A 83 -2.73 16.44 -0.73
N THR A 84 -1.51 16.38 -0.19
CA THR A 84 -1.28 16.25 1.24
C THR A 84 -1.93 17.43 2.00
N PRO A 85 -2.70 17.18 3.07
CA PRO A 85 -3.32 18.25 3.85
C PRO A 85 -2.27 19.16 4.52
N GLU A 86 -2.58 20.45 4.64
CA GLU A 86 -1.66 21.45 5.23
C GLU A 86 -1.22 21.13 6.68
N TRP A 87 -2.01 20.34 7.41
CA TRP A 87 -1.71 19.93 8.79
C TRP A 87 -0.88 18.64 8.90
N TRP A 88 -0.59 17.99 7.77
CA TRP A 88 0.14 16.72 7.72
C TRP A 88 1.63 16.91 7.99
N ASP A 89 2.21 16.07 8.85
CA ASP A 89 3.66 16.08 9.15
C ASP A 89 4.20 17.45 9.65
N VAL A 90 3.33 18.23 10.31
CA VAL A 90 3.67 19.56 10.86
C VAL A 90 3.89 19.52 12.38
N ALA A 91 3.05 18.79 13.11
CA ALA A 91 3.08 18.75 14.57
C ALA A 91 3.95 17.59 15.07
N HIS A 92 4.89 17.88 15.96
CA HIS A 92 5.92 16.93 16.39
C HIS A 92 5.43 15.96 17.49
N ASP A 93 4.27 16.24 18.07
CA ASP A 93 3.58 15.46 19.11
C ASP A 93 2.41 14.64 18.54
N THR A 94 2.32 14.51 17.22
CA THR A 94 1.29 13.70 16.55
C THR A 94 1.90 12.63 15.67
N ILE A 95 1.28 11.46 15.65
CA ILE A 95 1.60 10.39 14.71
C ILE A 95 0.77 10.56 13.44
N HIS A 96 1.44 10.48 12.29
CA HIS A 96 0.87 10.66 10.97
C HIS A 96 0.82 9.32 10.22
N TYR A 97 -0.38 8.81 9.92
CA TYR A 97 -0.63 7.60 9.11
C TYR A 97 -1.23 7.88 7.72
N VAL A 98 -0.54 7.45 6.66
CA VAL A 98 -1.18 7.28 5.35
C VAL A 98 -1.76 5.88 5.27
N ILE A 99 -3.08 5.80 5.16
CA ILE A 99 -3.83 4.54 5.10
C ILE A 99 -4.32 4.33 3.68
N PHE A 100 -3.85 3.26 3.05
CA PHE A 100 -4.26 2.85 1.73
C PHE A 100 -5.38 1.80 1.83
N VAL A 101 -6.52 2.06 1.19
CA VAL A 101 -7.61 1.08 1.09
C VAL A 101 -7.29 0.11 -0.04
N ILE A 102 -7.25 -1.18 0.30
CA ILE A 102 -6.94 -2.24 -0.67
C ILE A 102 -8.26 -2.86 -1.15
N PRO A 103 -8.49 -2.97 -2.47
CA PRO A 103 -9.66 -3.64 -3.02
C PRO A 103 -9.85 -5.06 -2.46
N PRO A 104 -11.10 -5.54 -2.34
CA PRO A 104 -12.34 -4.94 -2.85
C PRO A 104 -12.97 -3.88 -1.93
N MET A 105 -12.34 -3.54 -0.82
CA MET A 105 -12.81 -2.47 0.07
C MET A 105 -12.75 -1.12 -0.65
N GLN A 106 -13.75 -0.26 -0.41
CA GLN A 106 -13.78 1.12 -0.88
C GLN A 106 -13.71 2.09 0.30
N ALA A 107 -13.12 3.26 0.09
CA ALA A 107 -12.96 4.28 1.12
C ALA A 107 -14.30 4.82 1.65
N SER A 108 -15.38 4.79 0.86
CA SER A 108 -16.74 5.09 1.35
C SER A 108 -17.15 4.13 2.47
N GLN A 109 -16.90 2.82 2.31
CA GLN A 109 -17.21 1.80 3.31
C GLN A 109 -16.36 1.99 4.56
N VAL A 110 -15.10 2.39 4.40
CA VAL A 110 -14.22 2.70 5.53
C VAL A 110 -14.75 3.92 6.32
N MET A 111 -15.22 4.97 5.63
CA MET A 111 -15.79 6.15 6.28
C MET A 111 -17.05 5.83 7.09
N GLU A 112 -17.91 4.94 6.59
CA GLU A 112 -19.09 4.49 7.32
C GLU A 112 -18.72 3.80 8.65
N VAL A 113 -17.60 3.07 8.67
CA VAL A 113 -17.10 2.37 9.87
C VAL A 113 -16.40 3.34 10.83
N ILE A 114 -15.65 4.32 10.32
CA ILE A 114 -14.99 5.34 11.15
C ILE A 114 -16.04 6.17 11.91
N GLY A 115 -17.14 6.53 11.25
CA GLY A 115 -18.20 7.33 11.86
C GLY A 115 -17.77 8.79 12.07
N ASP A 116 -18.26 9.40 13.14
CA ASP A 116 -18.00 10.82 13.44
C ASP A 116 -16.56 11.06 13.85
N ILE A 117 -15.86 11.88 13.06
CA ILE A 117 -14.50 12.34 13.35
C ILE A 117 -14.53 13.22 14.60
N LYS A 118 -13.56 13.05 15.50
CA LYS A 118 -13.42 13.88 16.71
C LYS A 118 -12.28 14.89 16.53
N PRO A 119 -12.53 16.13 16.08
CA PRO A 119 -11.48 17.07 15.71
C PRO A 119 -10.56 17.47 16.87
N ASP A 120 -11.04 17.33 18.11
CA ASP A 120 -10.26 17.57 19.33
C ASP A 120 -9.16 16.52 19.57
N TYR A 121 -9.27 15.35 18.92
CA TYR A 121 -8.35 14.21 19.10
C TYR A 121 -7.70 13.76 17.80
N GLU A 122 -8.33 13.95 16.65
CA GLU A 122 -7.82 13.45 15.38
C GLU A 122 -8.14 14.36 14.19
N LYS A 123 -7.31 14.27 13.17
CA LYS A 123 -7.54 14.91 11.87
C LYS A 123 -7.53 13.83 10.79
N ILE A 124 -8.58 13.80 9.99
CA ILE A 124 -8.71 12.85 8.87
C ILE A 124 -9.02 13.64 7.59
N ALA A 125 -8.29 13.34 6.53
CA ALA A 125 -8.62 13.78 5.17
C ALA A 125 -8.59 12.58 4.22
N ARG A 126 -9.46 12.59 3.22
CA ARG A 126 -9.55 11.55 2.20
C ARG A 126 -9.15 12.09 0.83
N CYS A 127 -8.28 11.37 0.14
CA CYS A 127 -8.00 11.53 -1.28
C CYS A 127 -8.22 10.19 -1.98
N GLU A 128 -9.31 10.06 -2.74
CA GLU A 128 -9.73 8.80 -3.37
C GLU A 128 -9.80 7.64 -2.35
N GLU A 129 -9.01 6.58 -2.57
CA GLU A 129 -8.92 5.37 -1.76
C GLU A 129 -7.86 5.46 -0.65
N ILE A 130 -7.47 6.68 -0.27
CA ILE A 130 -6.39 6.94 0.68
C ILE A 130 -6.84 7.93 1.74
N PHE A 131 -6.45 7.66 2.98
CA PHE A 131 -6.67 8.53 4.12
C PHE A 131 -5.35 9.05 4.68
N PHE A 132 -5.32 10.34 4.94
CA PHE A 132 -4.37 10.97 5.84
C PHE A 132 -5.01 11.02 7.22
N TRP A 133 -4.38 10.41 8.22
CA TRP A 133 -4.86 10.41 9.61
C TRP A 133 -3.77 10.89 10.56
N SER A 134 -4.05 11.92 11.35
CA SER A 134 -3.18 12.35 12.46
C SER A 134 -3.90 12.25 13.80
N ALA A 135 -3.20 11.70 14.79
CA ALA A 135 -3.65 11.58 16.16
C ALA A 135 -2.44 11.66 17.12
N PRO A 136 -2.63 12.01 18.40
CA PRO A 136 -1.59 11.97 19.44
C PRO A 136 -0.91 10.60 19.56
#